data_AF-A0A397TBY2-F1
#
_entry.id   AF-A0A397TBY2-F1
#
_cell.length_a   1.000
_cell.length_b   1.000
_cell.length_c   1.000
_cell.angle_alpha   90.00
_cell.angle_beta   90.00
_cell.angle_gamma   90.00
#
_symmetry.space_group_name_H-M   'P 1'
#
loop_
_entity.id
_entity.type
_entity.pdbx_description
1 polymer ?
#
loop_
_entity_poly.entity_id
_entity_poly.type
_entity_poly.pdbx_seq_one_letter_code
_entity_poly.pdbx_strand_id
1 'polypeptide(L)' 'MELNDDIIEQIKDFNHKELTKEQNLLIDKLILNKELKERYKKHGLCKECNQPNTSTIYKMFYW' A
#
# COMPACT_ATOMS: atom_id res chain seq x y z
N MET A 1 -11.83 4.44 1.39
CA MET A 1 -10.68 5.29 1.03
C MET A 1 -9.83 4.47 0.08
N GLU A 2 -9.93 4.80 -1.19
CA GLU A 2 -9.40 4.01 -2.31
C GLU A 2 -8.20 4.76 -2.87
N LEU A 3 -7.12 4.04 -3.18
CA LEU A 3 -6.01 4.62 -3.95
C LEU A 3 -6.43 4.64 -5.42
N ASN A 4 -6.00 5.67 -6.14
CA ASN A 4 -6.15 5.68 -7.59
C ASN A 4 -5.36 4.49 -8.19
N ASP A 5 -5.94 3.81 -9.19
CA ASP A 5 -5.31 2.70 -9.90
C ASP A 5 -3.93 3.08 -10.47
N ASP A 6 -3.77 4.34 -10.90
CA ASP A 6 -2.47 4.85 -11.38
C ASP A 6 -1.39 4.84 -10.29
N ILE A 7 -1.76 5.06 -9.03
CA ILE A 7 -0.82 5.01 -7.90
C ILE A 7 -0.45 3.55 -7.61
N ILE A 8 -1.45 2.66 -7.66
CA ILE A 8 -1.26 1.22 -7.47
C ILE A 8 -0.29 0.67 -8.51
N GLU A 9 -0.52 1.00 -9.79
CA GLU A 9 0.31 0.55 -10.91
C GLU A 9 1.77 1.01 -10.78
N GLN A 10 2.02 2.22 -10.25
CA GLN A 10 3.38 2.73 -10.01
C GLN A 10 4.14 2.00 -8.90
N ILE A 11 3.44 1.45 -7.91
CA ILE A 11 4.05 0.85 -6.72
C ILE A 11 3.89 -0.66 -6.65
N LYS A 12 3.25 -1.29 -7.66
CA LYS A 12 2.88 -2.72 -7.63
C LYS A 12 4.06 -3.67 -7.57
N ASP A 13 5.18 -3.29 -8.20
CA ASP A 13 6.37 -4.13 -8.32
C ASP A 13 7.40 -3.87 -7.22
N PHE A 14 7.09 -2.97 -6.28
CA PHE A 14 8.00 -2.68 -5.19
C PHE A 14 7.99 -3.78 -4.14
N ASN A 15 9.18 -4.24 -3.77
CA ASN A 15 9.33 -5.08 -2.60
C ASN A 15 9.17 -4.24 -1.34
N HIS A 16 7.97 -4.22 -0.76
CA HIS A 16 7.69 -3.48 0.48
C HIS A 16 8.63 -3.82 1.66
N LYS A 17 9.27 -5.01 1.65
CA LYS A 17 10.24 -5.43 2.67
C LYS A 17 11.63 -4.82 2.47
N GLU A 18 11.94 -4.37 1.24
CA GLU A 18 13.27 -3.92 0.83
C GLU A 18 13.17 -2.65 -0.03
N LEU A 19 12.37 -1.68 0.42
CA LEU A 19 12.20 -0.41 -0.29
C LEU A 19 13.51 0.39 -0.27
N THR A 20 13.94 0.85 -1.46
CA THR A 20 15.05 1.81 -1.55
C THR A 20 14.65 3.16 -0.97
N LYS A 21 15.63 4.04 -0.74
CA LYS A 21 15.35 5.43 -0.30
C LYS A 21 14.49 6.17 -1.33
N GLU A 22 14.73 5.96 -2.62
CA GLU A 22 13.97 6.58 -3.71
C GLU A 22 12.52 6.07 -3.77
N GLN A 23 12.32 4.76 -3.63
CA GLN A 23 10.97 4.17 -3.57
C GLN A 23 10.20 4.67 -2.35
N ASN A 24 10.85 4.78 -1.18
CA ASN A 24 10.24 5.37 0.01
C ASN A 24 9.80 6.82 -0.22
N LEU A 25 10.65 7.65 -0.84
CA LEU A 25 10.30 9.03 -1.18
C LEU A 25 9.15 9.11 -2.19
N LEU A 26 9.08 8.19 -3.16
CA LEU A 26 7.99 8.11 -4.11
C LEU A 26 6.67 7.74 -3.42
N ILE A 27 6.69 6.72 -2.56
CA ILE A 27 5.53 6.31 -1.76
C ILE A 27 5.06 7.45 -0.86
N ASP A 28 5.97 8.18 -0.21
CA ASP A 28 5.65 9.33 0.63
C ASP A 28 4.97 10.47 -0.16
N LYS A 29 5.26 10.60 -1.46
CA LYS A 29 4.62 11.56 -2.37
C LYS A 29 3.27 11.07 -2.91
N LEU A 30 3.17 9.79 -3.28
CA LEU A 30 1.96 9.21 -3.89
C LEU A 30 0.87 8.93 -2.85
N ILE A 31 1.23 8.39 -1.69
CA ILE A 31 0.28 8.01 -0.62
C ILE A 31 0.29 9.07 0.48
N LEU A 32 -0.54 10.10 0.30
CA LEU A 32 -0.63 11.24 1.24
C LEU A 32 -1.24 10.85 2.60
N ASN A 33 -2.08 9.81 2.62
CA ASN A 33 -2.64 9.31 3.88
C ASN A 33 -1.58 8.53 4.65
N LYS A 34 -1.21 9.05 5.83
CA LYS A 34 -0.20 8.45 6.70
C LYS A 34 -0.51 7.01 7.08
N GLU A 35 -1.76 6.70 7.41
CA GLU A 35 -2.17 5.36 7.81
C GLU A 35 -2.07 4.37 6.64
N LEU A 36 -2.60 4.71 5.47
CA LEU A 36 -2.48 3.85 4.27
C LEU A 36 -1.02 3.61 3.89
N LYS A 37 -0.20 4.64 4.04
CA LYS A 37 1.23 4.57 3.77
C LYS A 37 1.95 3.60 4.71
N GLU A 38 1.74 3.72 6.01
CA GLU A 38 2.31 2.78 6.99
C GLU A 38 1.84 1.36 6.74
N ARG A 39 0.56 1.18 6.38
CA ARG A 39 0.01 -0.14 6.06
C ARG A 39 0.63 -0.73 4.79
N TYR A 40 0.82 0.06 3.75
CA TYR A 40 1.56 -0.37 2.55
C TYR A 40 3.00 -0.75 2.90
N LYS A 41 3.74 0.07 3.67
CA LYS A 41 5.12 -0.26 4.08
C LYS A 41 5.19 -1.54 4.92
N LYS A 42 4.15 -1.83 5.72
CA LYS A 42 4.09 -3.01 6.58
C LYS A 42 3.66 -4.29 5.85
N HIS A 43 2.74 -4.20 4.89
CA HIS A 43 2.06 -5.36 4.32
C HIS A 43 2.14 -5.46 2.78
N GLY A 44 2.61 -4.42 2.11
CA GLY A 44 2.52 -4.28 0.66
C GLY A 44 1.07 -4.17 0.17
N LEU A 45 0.86 -4.52 -1.09
CA LEU A 45 -0.47 -4.65 -1.68
C LEU A 45 -1.02 -6.07 -1.45
N CYS A 46 -2.32 -6.18 -1.25
CA CYS A 46 -3.02 -7.46 -1.36
C CYS A 46 -2.87 -8.00 -2.79
N LYS A 47 -2.53 -9.28 -2.95
CA LYS A 47 -2.33 -9.90 -4.27
C LYS A 47 -3.62 -10.07 -5.07
N GLU A 48 -4.77 -10.12 -4.39
CA GLU A 48 -6.07 -10.29 -5.03
C GLU A 48 -6.69 -8.93 -5.37
N CYS A 49 -6.64 -8.00 -4.42
CA CYS A 49 -7.29 -6.70 -4.57
C CYS A 49 -6.39 -5.61 -5.13
N ASN A 50 -5.06 -5.83 -5.18
CA ASN A 50 -4.04 -4.82 -5.51
C ASN A 50 -4.12 -3.53 -4.67
N GLN A 51 -4.69 -3.59 -3.46
CA GLN A 51 -4.82 -2.45 -2.57
C GLN A 51 -4.08 -2.68 -1.24
N PRO A 52 -3.53 -1.63 -0.59
CA PRO A 52 -3.05 -1.72 0.78
C PRO A 52 -4.18 -2.12 1.70
N ASN A 53 -3.87 -2.86 2.76
CA ASN A 53 -4.90 -3.32 3.68
C ASN A 53 -5.62 -2.11 4.32
N THR A 54 -6.89 -1.92 4.00
CA THR A 54 -7.70 -0.82 4.55
C THR A 54 -8.44 -1.19 5.83
N SER A 55 -8.27 -2.43 6.35
CA SER A 55 -8.91 -3.00 7.55
C SER A 55 -9.69 -1.99 8.38
N THR A 56 -10.94 -1.77 7.97
CA THR A 56 -12.00 -1.51 8.93
C THR A 56 -12.32 -2.87 9.53
N ILE A 57 -12.41 -2.92 10.85
CA ILE A 57 -12.46 -4.08 11.75
C ILE A 57 -13.45 -5.21 11.34
N TYR A 58 -14.32 -5.01 10.33
CA TYR A 58 -15.30 -5.97 9.83
C TYR A 58 -14.79 -7.06 8.86
N LYS A 59 -13.55 -6.99 8.35
CA LYS A 59 -12.98 -8.05 7.47
C LYS A 59 -12.03 -9.03 8.19
N MET A 60 -12.12 -9.15 9.52
CA MET A 60 -11.24 -10.05 10.31
C MET A 60 -11.50 -11.56 10.13
N PHE A 61 -12.47 -12.01 9.32
CA PHE A 61 -12.85 -13.43 9.28
C PHE A 61 -12.42 -14.23 8.05
N TYR A 62 -11.74 -13.64 7.06
CA TYR A 62 -11.31 -14.38 5.87
C TYR A 62 -9.95 -13.89 5.35
N TRP A 63 -8.91 -14.04 6.17
CA TRP A 63 -7.54 -14.14 5.67
C TRP A 63 -7.25 -15.59 5.30
#